data_AF-A0A433XKE1-F1
#
_entry.id   AF-A0A433XKE1-F1
#
_cell.length_a   1.000
_cell.length_b   1.000
_cell.length_c   1.000
_cell.angle_alpha   90.00
_cell.angle_beta   90.00
_cell.angle_gamma   90.00
#
_symmetry.space_group_name_H-M   'P 1'
#
loop_
_entity.id
_entity.type
_entity.pdbx_description
1 polymer ?
#
loop_
_entity_poly.entity_id
_entity_poly.type
_entity_poly.pdbx_seq_one_letter_code
_entity_poly.pdbx_strand_id
1 'polypeptide(L)'
;MPSENRSAEQVEDLTFNFCRELARASGGDEVAYRVSGALHLLDGSQRLRTTRLQSDQMLRALLSATPAILALFPESTVQRWAVKGIEAAAAQICSLSEAPARRAARPATSAADIRDHARWLRNACHNLALIEQIEERAAQRQSDAIVELKRAALRVAK
;
A
#
# COMPACT_ATOMS: atom_id res chain seq x y z
N MET A 1 -8.95 -5.91 33.56
CA MET A 1 -8.63 -6.72 32.37
C MET A 1 -9.43 -6.24 31.13
N PRO A 2 -9.09 -5.10 30.49
CA PRO A 2 -9.68 -4.68 29.21
C PRO A 2 -8.65 -4.58 28.05
N SER A 3 -7.36 -4.84 28.30
CA SER A 3 -6.27 -4.61 27.34
C SER A 3 -6.09 -5.72 26.30
N GLU A 4 -6.44 -6.96 26.62
CA GLU A 4 -6.26 -8.10 25.72
C GLU A 4 -7.28 -8.09 24.56
N ASN A 5 -8.55 -7.75 24.83
CA ASN A 5 -9.59 -7.64 23.79
C ASN A 5 -9.27 -6.60 22.72
N ARG A 6 -8.69 -5.45 23.10
CA ARG A 6 -8.32 -4.40 22.13
C ARG A 6 -7.25 -4.87 21.15
N SER A 7 -6.35 -5.74 21.58
CA SER A 7 -5.27 -6.24 20.72
C SER A 7 -5.77 -7.25 19.67
N ALA A 8 -6.78 -8.06 20.01
CA ALA A 8 -7.38 -9.02 19.09
C ALA A 8 -8.19 -8.31 17.99
N GLU A 9 -9.04 -7.37 18.39
CA GLU A 9 -9.82 -6.52 17.47
C GLU A 9 -8.91 -5.74 16.51
N GLN A 10 -7.83 -5.14 17.02
CA GLN A 10 -6.83 -4.45 16.20
C GLN A 10 -6.15 -5.37 15.16
N VAL A 11 -5.92 -6.63 15.51
CA VAL A 11 -5.30 -7.61 14.60
C VAL A 11 -6.29 -8.07 13.53
N GLU A 12 -7.55 -8.27 13.89
CA GLU A 12 -8.62 -8.57 12.93
C GLU A 12 -8.83 -7.41 11.97
N ASP A 13 -8.94 -6.19 12.47
CA ASP A 13 -9.05 -4.98 11.66
C ASP A 13 -7.86 -4.79 10.73
N LEU A 14 -6.64 -4.97 11.24
CA LEU A 14 -5.43 -4.94 10.42
C LEU A 14 -5.54 -5.95 9.27
N THR A 15 -5.84 -7.21 9.60
CA THR A 15 -5.87 -8.31 8.63
C THR A 15 -6.95 -8.04 7.58
N PHE A 16 -8.15 -7.68 8.01
CA PHE A 16 -9.27 -7.39 7.14
C PHE A 16 -8.98 -6.22 6.20
N ASN A 17 -8.55 -5.07 6.74
CA ASN A 17 -8.30 -3.88 5.94
C ASN A 17 -7.10 -4.08 4.99
N PHE A 18 -6.02 -4.71 5.45
CA PHE A 18 -4.87 -5.03 4.61
C PHE A 18 -5.27 -5.91 3.41
N CYS A 19 -5.98 -7.01 3.67
CA CYS A 19 -6.45 -7.90 2.63
C CYS A 19 -7.46 -7.21 1.69
N ARG A 20 -8.35 -6.37 2.21
CA ARG A 20 -9.33 -5.63 1.41
C ARG A 20 -8.66 -4.66 0.44
N GLU A 21 -7.69 -3.86 0.89
CA GLU A 21 -6.98 -2.93 0.01
C GLU A 21 -6.23 -3.68 -1.11
N LEU A 22 -5.55 -4.77 -0.79
CA LEU A 22 -4.82 -5.56 -1.80
C LEU A 22 -5.75 -6.32 -2.75
N ALA A 23 -6.92 -6.76 -2.30
CA ALA A 23 -7.93 -7.33 -3.18
C ALA A 23 -8.44 -6.31 -4.21
N ARG A 24 -8.65 -5.05 -3.81
CA ARG A 24 -9.00 -3.95 -4.73
C ARG A 24 -7.87 -3.66 -5.70
N ALA A 25 -6.63 -3.58 -5.21
CA ALA A 25 -5.44 -3.40 -6.06
C ALA A 25 -5.30 -4.53 -7.09
N SER A 26 -5.54 -5.78 -6.70
CA SER A 26 -5.55 -6.93 -7.60
C SER A 26 -6.63 -6.85 -8.68
N GLY A 27 -7.74 -6.15 -8.41
CA GLY A 27 -8.79 -5.88 -9.38
C GLY A 27 -8.49 -4.70 -10.32
N GLY A 28 -7.34 -4.03 -10.15
CA GLY A 28 -6.95 -2.85 -10.93
C GLY A 28 -7.49 -1.52 -10.40
N ASP A 29 -8.19 -1.51 -9.27
CA ASP A 29 -8.75 -0.29 -8.68
C ASP A 29 -7.67 0.50 -7.92
N GLU A 30 -7.38 1.72 -8.35
CA GLU A 30 -6.49 2.69 -7.68
C GLU A 30 -5.20 2.04 -7.12
N VAL A 31 -4.55 1.19 -7.93
CA VAL A 31 -3.53 0.22 -7.45
C VAL A 31 -2.48 0.87 -6.56
N ALA A 32 -1.93 2.02 -6.97
CA ALA A 32 -0.91 2.75 -6.22
C ALA A 32 -1.43 3.23 -4.84
N TYR A 33 -2.64 3.80 -4.80
CA TYR A 33 -3.27 4.25 -3.56
C TYR A 33 -3.54 3.08 -2.60
N ARG A 34 -4.15 2.00 -3.11
CA ARG A 34 -4.50 0.81 -2.33
C ARG A 34 -3.27 0.14 -1.71
N VAL A 35 -2.21 -0.05 -2.52
CA VAL A 35 -0.97 -0.67 -2.06
C VAL A 35 -0.25 0.21 -1.04
N SER A 36 -0.21 1.53 -1.26
CA SER A 36 0.31 2.47 -0.27
C SER A 36 -0.45 2.38 1.06
N GLY A 37 -1.78 2.33 1.01
CA GLY A 37 -2.63 2.17 2.19
C GLY A 37 -2.37 0.87 2.95
N ALA A 38 -2.33 -0.26 2.23
CA ALA A 38 -2.02 -1.57 2.83
C ALA A 38 -0.65 -1.58 3.52
N LEU A 39 0.39 -1.05 2.87
CA LEU A 39 1.74 -0.99 3.45
C LEU A 39 1.84 0.02 4.61
N HIS A 40 1.00 1.07 4.62
CA HIS A 40 0.89 1.96 5.77
C HIS A 40 0.33 1.26 7.00
N LEU A 41 -0.74 0.46 6.83
CA LEU A 41 -1.30 -0.38 7.90
C LEU A 41 -0.26 -1.35 8.48
N LEU A 42 0.53 -1.97 7.61
CA LEU A 42 1.59 -2.91 8.00
C LEU A 42 2.74 -2.24 8.76
N ASP A 43 3.17 -1.03 8.35
CA ASP A 43 4.22 -0.28 9.07
C ASP A 43 3.79 0.07 10.51
N GLY A 44 2.50 0.34 10.71
CA GLY A 44 1.90 0.61 12.03
C GLY A 44 1.73 -0.63 12.92
N SER A 45 1.83 -1.85 12.36
CA SER A 45 1.46 -3.08 13.07
C SER A 45 2.63 -3.82 13.74
N GLN A 46 3.83 -3.23 13.82
CA GLN A 46 5.04 -3.93 14.30
C GLN A 46 4.93 -4.48 15.75
N ARG A 47 4.05 -3.90 16.57
CA ARG A 47 3.79 -4.36 17.95
C ARG A 47 2.70 -5.43 18.03
N LEU A 48 1.90 -5.59 16.98
CA LEU A 48 0.80 -6.55 16.93
C LEU A 48 1.33 -7.96 16.67
N ARG A 49 0.51 -8.96 17.02
CA ARG A 49 0.81 -10.37 16.79
C ARG A 49 -0.35 -11.00 16.07
N THR A 50 -0.05 -11.62 14.94
CA THR A 50 -1.03 -12.34 14.15
C THR A 50 -0.94 -13.83 14.45
N THR A 51 -2.04 -14.53 14.28
CA THR A 51 -2.00 -15.99 14.11
C THR A 51 -1.34 -16.34 12.79
N ARG A 52 -0.87 -17.58 12.65
CA ARG A 52 -0.34 -18.08 11.38
C ARG A 52 -1.38 -17.98 10.25
N LEU A 53 -2.64 -18.28 10.55
CA LEU A 53 -3.74 -18.20 9.58
C LEU A 53 -3.92 -16.77 9.04
N GLN A 54 -3.88 -15.77 9.92
CA GLN A 54 -3.97 -14.36 9.52
C GLN A 54 -2.76 -13.93 8.67
N SER A 55 -1.53 -14.30 9.07
CA SER A 55 -0.34 -14.06 8.24
C SER A 55 -0.47 -14.71 6.86
N ASP A 56 -0.95 -15.95 6.77
CA ASP A 56 -1.14 -16.65 5.49
C ASP A 56 -2.21 -15.98 4.61
N GLN A 57 -3.25 -15.40 5.20
CA GLN A 57 -4.25 -14.61 4.47
C GLN A 57 -3.63 -13.34 3.89
N MET A 58 -2.88 -12.58 4.71
CA MET A 58 -2.18 -11.37 4.28
C MET A 58 -1.16 -11.67 3.18
N LEU A 59 -0.39 -12.76 3.30
CA LEU A 59 0.57 -13.19 2.28
C LEU A 59 -0.13 -13.54 0.96
N ARG A 60 -1.26 -14.26 1.00
CA ARG A 60 -2.05 -14.54 -0.21
C ARG A 60 -2.53 -13.26 -0.88
N ALA A 61 -3.06 -12.32 -0.12
CA ALA A 61 -3.51 -11.04 -0.67
C ALA A 61 -2.35 -10.26 -1.33
N LEU A 62 -1.17 -10.25 -0.70
CA LEU A 62 0.03 -9.62 -1.26
C LEU A 62 0.47 -10.30 -2.56
N LEU A 63 0.55 -11.62 -2.58
CA LEU A 63 0.92 -12.39 -3.77
C LEU A 63 -0.07 -12.18 -4.93
N SER A 64 -1.36 -12.12 -4.65
CA SER A 64 -2.39 -11.83 -5.66
C SER A 64 -2.26 -10.42 -6.24
N ALA A 65 -1.85 -9.43 -5.44
CA ALA A 65 -1.65 -8.06 -5.90
C ALA A 65 -0.30 -7.83 -6.62
N THR A 66 0.69 -8.73 -6.46
CA THR A 66 2.04 -8.59 -7.04
C THR A 66 2.06 -8.22 -8.53
N PRO A 67 1.29 -8.86 -9.43
CA PRO A 67 1.30 -8.49 -10.85
C PRO A 67 0.88 -7.03 -11.08
N ALA A 68 -0.17 -6.56 -10.39
CA ALA A 68 -0.64 -5.19 -10.48
C ALA A 68 0.38 -4.19 -9.90
N ILE A 69 1.04 -4.56 -8.78
CA ILE A 69 2.11 -3.74 -8.19
C ILE A 69 3.27 -3.59 -9.17
N LEU A 70 3.73 -4.68 -9.79
CA LEU A 70 4.87 -4.65 -10.71
C LEU A 70 4.56 -3.90 -12.01
N ALA A 71 3.28 -3.85 -12.43
CA ALA A 71 2.84 -3.08 -13.58
C ALA A 71 2.99 -1.55 -13.38
N LEU A 72 3.00 -1.06 -12.14
CA LEU A 72 3.25 0.36 -11.83
C LEU A 72 4.70 0.79 -12.11
N PHE A 73 5.62 -0.16 -12.22
CA PHE A 73 7.06 0.10 -12.34
C PHE A 73 7.63 -0.58 -13.60
N PRO A 74 7.34 -0.06 -14.81
CA PRO A 74 7.75 -0.70 -16.07
C PRO A 74 9.26 -0.62 -16.31
N GLU A 75 9.95 0.34 -15.69
CA GLU A 75 11.40 0.47 -15.82
C GLU A 75 12.13 -0.62 -15.03
N SER A 76 12.97 -1.41 -15.71
CA SER A 76 13.65 -2.58 -15.14
C SER A 76 14.42 -2.32 -13.84
N THR A 77 15.04 -1.15 -13.69
CA THR A 77 15.75 -0.80 -12.45
C THR A 77 14.79 -0.57 -11.30
N VAL A 78 13.71 0.19 -11.51
CA VAL A 78 12.70 0.48 -10.49
C VAL A 78 11.88 -0.77 -10.15
N GLN A 79 11.59 -1.61 -11.14
CA GLN A 79 10.89 -2.87 -10.95
C GLN A 79 11.63 -3.81 -10.00
N ARG A 80 12.97 -3.87 -10.08
CA ARG A 80 13.79 -4.66 -9.12
C ARG A 80 13.66 -4.14 -7.69
N TRP A 81 13.55 -2.83 -7.50
CA TRP A 81 13.28 -2.25 -6.17
C TRP A 81 11.87 -2.57 -5.69
N ALA A 82 10.87 -2.59 -6.59
CA ALA A 82 9.51 -3.03 -6.26
C ALA A 82 9.48 -4.49 -5.80
N VAL A 83 10.19 -5.40 -6.47
CA VAL A 83 10.33 -6.80 -6.03
C VAL A 83 10.91 -6.87 -4.61
N LYS A 84 12.01 -6.16 -4.34
CA LYS A 84 12.61 -6.10 -2.99
C LYS A 84 11.62 -5.56 -1.94
N GLY A 85 10.82 -4.57 -2.30
CA GLY A 85 9.78 -4.02 -1.43
C GLY A 85 8.66 -5.02 -1.12
N ILE A 86 8.23 -5.81 -2.11
CA ILE A 86 7.23 -6.87 -1.95
C ILE A 86 7.77 -7.98 -1.06
N GLU A 87 9.00 -8.45 -1.31
CA GLU A 87 9.68 -9.45 -0.48
C GLU A 87 9.82 -8.97 0.97
N ALA A 88 10.16 -7.69 1.16
CA ALA A 88 10.26 -7.08 2.46
C ALA A 88 8.90 -6.98 3.18
N ALA A 89 7.83 -6.61 2.47
CA ALA A 89 6.47 -6.64 3.02
C ALA A 89 6.05 -8.05 3.44
N ALA A 90 6.37 -9.07 2.63
CA ALA A 90 6.14 -10.47 2.98
C ALA A 90 6.91 -10.86 4.25
N ALA A 91 8.18 -10.47 4.37
CA ALA A 91 8.99 -10.72 5.56
C ALA A 91 8.42 -10.02 6.81
N GLN A 92 7.85 -8.82 6.67
CA GLN A 92 7.13 -8.14 7.76
C GLN A 92 5.91 -8.93 8.20
N ILE A 93 5.07 -9.38 7.25
CA ILE A 93 3.88 -10.20 7.54
C ILE A 93 4.25 -11.49 8.28
N CYS A 94 5.30 -12.19 7.82
CA CYS A 94 5.82 -13.39 8.49
C CYS A 94 6.28 -13.08 9.92
N SER A 95 6.92 -11.92 10.13
CA SER A 95 7.42 -11.55 11.46
C SER A 95 6.33 -11.29 12.49
N LEU A 96 5.08 -11.04 12.07
CA LEU A 96 3.95 -10.82 12.98
C LEU A 96 3.50 -12.12 13.67
N SER A 97 3.67 -13.28 13.02
CA SER A 97 3.36 -14.60 13.58
C SER A 97 4.60 -15.38 14.05
N GLU A 98 5.80 -14.80 13.91
CA GLU A 98 7.03 -15.42 14.40
C GLU A 98 7.04 -15.59 15.92
N ALA A 99 7.53 -16.76 16.35
CA ALA A 99 7.84 -17.05 17.75
C ALA A 99 8.89 -16.05 18.29
N PRO A 100 8.79 -15.62 19.57
CA PRO A 100 9.70 -14.64 20.15
C PRO A 100 11.19 -14.99 20.00
N ALA A 101 11.55 -16.27 20.14
CA ALA A 101 12.93 -16.73 20.00
C ALA A 101 13.50 -16.52 18.59
N ARG A 102 12.70 -16.77 17.54
CA ARG A 102 13.12 -16.52 16.15
C ARG A 102 13.27 -15.04 15.86
N ARG A 103 12.37 -14.22 16.38
CA ARG A 103 12.45 -12.76 16.25
C ARG A 103 13.71 -12.20 16.92
N ALA A 104 14.02 -12.68 18.13
CA ALA A 104 15.20 -12.26 18.88
C ALA A 104 16.52 -12.68 18.21
N ALA A 105 16.52 -13.79 17.46
CA ALA A 105 17.68 -14.26 16.70
C ALA A 105 17.92 -13.48 15.39
N ARG A 106 16.99 -12.61 14.96
CA ARG A 106 17.13 -11.86 13.72
C ARG A 106 18.17 -10.73 13.87
N PRO A 107 19.16 -10.62 12.96
CA PRO A 107 20.09 -9.51 12.96
C PRO A 107 19.37 -8.16 12.87
N ALA A 108 19.79 -7.19 13.68
CA ALA A 108 19.17 -5.86 13.70
C ALA A 108 19.24 -5.15 12.34
N THR A 109 20.35 -5.33 11.61
CA THR A 109 20.55 -4.79 10.24
C THR A 109 19.52 -5.37 9.27
N SER A 110 19.28 -6.68 9.31
CA SER A 110 18.26 -7.33 8.47
C SER A 110 16.85 -6.79 8.74
N ALA A 111 16.51 -6.52 10.01
CA ALA A 111 15.23 -5.92 10.35
C ALA A 111 15.08 -4.48 9.85
N ALA A 112 16.17 -3.71 9.85
CA ALA A 112 16.20 -2.35 9.28
C ALA A 112 16.01 -2.39 7.75
N ASP A 113 16.75 -3.24 7.04
CA ASP A 113 16.65 -3.36 5.58
C ASP A 113 15.23 -3.77 5.13
N ILE A 114 14.62 -4.73 5.83
CA ILE A 114 13.23 -5.14 5.60
C ILE A 114 12.28 -3.95 5.78
N ARG A 115 12.50 -3.11 6.80
CA ARG A 115 11.65 -1.93 7.02
C ARG A 115 11.83 -0.91 5.90
N ASP A 116 13.06 -0.63 5.52
CA ASP A 116 13.36 0.42 4.56
C ASP A 116 12.95 0.05 3.13
N HIS A 117 13.10 -1.21 2.72
CA HIS A 117 12.58 -1.67 1.42
C HIS A 117 11.05 -1.63 1.34
N ALA A 118 10.34 -2.08 2.39
CA ALA A 118 8.88 -2.02 2.42
C ALA A 118 8.39 -0.56 2.43
N ARG A 119 9.07 0.32 3.18
CA ARG A 119 8.79 1.76 3.23
C ARG A 119 9.06 2.44 1.89
N TRP A 120 10.13 2.05 1.20
CA TRP A 120 10.42 2.55 -0.15
C TRP A 120 9.25 2.26 -1.08
N LEU A 121 8.75 1.01 -1.11
CA LEU A 121 7.62 0.63 -1.96
C LEU A 121 6.36 1.41 -1.60
N ARG A 122 6.05 1.55 -0.31
CA ARG A 122 4.93 2.38 0.16
C ARG A 122 5.03 3.80 -0.37
N ASN A 123 6.19 4.43 -0.20
CA ASN A 123 6.39 5.83 -0.61
C ASN A 123 6.33 5.98 -2.14
N ALA A 124 6.86 5.02 -2.90
CA ALA A 124 6.78 5.02 -4.35
C ALA A 124 5.32 4.95 -4.84
N CYS A 125 4.53 4.01 -4.28
CA CYS A 125 3.10 3.91 -4.57
C CYS A 125 2.33 5.15 -4.12
N HIS A 126 2.66 5.74 -2.96
CA HIS A 126 2.06 6.98 -2.50
C HIS A 126 2.30 8.14 -3.48
N ASN A 127 3.54 8.30 -3.95
CA ASN A 127 3.90 9.35 -4.90
C ASN A 127 3.16 9.19 -6.24
N LEU A 128 3.04 7.95 -6.74
CA LEU A 128 2.26 7.67 -7.95
C LEU A 128 0.79 8.08 -7.78
N ALA A 129 0.16 7.69 -6.65
CA ALA A 129 -1.22 8.08 -6.36
C ALA A 129 -1.39 9.61 -6.25
N LEU A 130 -0.41 10.33 -5.69
CA LEU A 130 -0.45 11.79 -5.64
C LEU A 130 -0.34 12.42 -7.04
N ILE A 131 0.50 11.86 -7.91
CA ILE A 131 0.64 12.33 -9.30
C ILE A 131 -0.69 12.18 -10.04
N GLU A 132 -1.32 11.01 -9.97
CA GLU A 132 -2.64 10.74 -10.57
C GLU A 132 -3.68 11.78 -10.13
N GLN A 133 -3.77 12.06 -8.82
CA GLN A 133 -4.69 13.07 -8.29
C GLN A 133 -4.35 14.50 -8.75
N ILE A 134 -3.06 14.84 -8.91
CA ILE A 134 -2.65 16.15 -9.42
C ILE A 134 -3.07 16.31 -10.88
N GLU A 135 -2.88 15.27 -11.69
CA GLU A 135 -3.26 15.23 -13.10
C GLU A 135 -4.78 15.32 -13.28
N GLU A 136 -5.55 14.57 -12.49
CA GLU A 136 -7.02 14.64 -12.50
C GLU A 136 -7.51 16.07 -12.18
N ARG A 137 -6.96 16.69 -11.13
CA ARG A 137 -7.29 18.08 -10.79
C ARG A 137 -6.86 19.06 -11.89
N ALA A 138 -5.77 18.79 -12.60
CA ALA A 138 -5.32 19.61 -13.72
C ALA A 138 -6.28 19.52 -14.92
N ALA A 139 -6.73 18.31 -15.27
CA ALA A 139 -7.72 18.07 -16.30
C ALA A 139 -9.06 18.76 -15.96
N GLN A 140 -9.50 18.68 -14.71
CA GLN A 140 -10.71 19.38 -14.25
C GLN A 140 -10.58 20.90 -14.43
N ARG A 141 -9.47 21.51 -13.98
CA ARG A 141 -9.22 22.95 -14.17
C ARG A 141 -9.26 23.36 -15.64
N GLN A 142 -8.71 22.52 -16.52
CA GLN A 142 -8.73 22.79 -17.96
C GLN A 142 -10.16 22.73 -18.53
N SER A 143 -10.95 21.73 -18.12
CA SER A 143 -12.35 21.60 -18.51
C SER A 143 -13.17 22.82 -18.09
N ASP A 144 -13.02 23.25 -16.83
CA ASP A 144 -13.71 24.41 -16.28
C ASP A 144 -13.36 25.70 -17.04
N ALA A 145 -12.07 25.90 -17.34
CA ALA A 145 -11.62 27.05 -18.13
C ALA A 145 -12.25 27.07 -19.54
N ILE A 146 -12.35 25.92 -20.20
CA ILE A 146 -13.00 25.80 -21.52
C ILE A 146 -14.49 26.15 -21.42
N VAL A 147 -15.18 25.68 -20.38
CA VAL A 147 -16.60 25.99 -20.14
C VAL A 147 -16.79 27.49 -19.93
N GLU A 148 -15.94 28.13 -19.13
CA GLU A 148 -16.01 29.57 -18.88
C GLU A 148 -15.73 30.38 -20.16
N LEU A 149 -14.73 30.00 -20.96
CA LEU A 149 -14.47 30.65 -22.25
C LEU A 149 -15.66 30.53 -23.21
N LYS A 150 -16.29 29.35 -23.27
CA LYS A 150 -17.51 29.14 -24.08
C LYS A 150 -18.67 30.02 -23.60
N ARG A 151 -18.86 30.13 -22.28
CA ARG A 151 -19.89 31.00 -21.69
C ARG A 151 -19.63 32.47 -22.00
N ALA A 152 -18.38 32.92 -21.90
CA ALA A 152 -17.99 34.29 -22.23
C ALA A 152 -18.26 34.61 -23.71
N ALA A 153 -17.85 33.72 -24.62
CA ALA A 153 -18.07 33.90 -26.06
C ALA A 153 -19.57 34.00 -26.42
N LEU A 154 -20.42 33.17 -25.80
CA LEU A 154 -21.88 33.22 -26.00
C LEU A 154 -22.55 34.48 -25.47
N ARG A 155 -21.96 35.16 -24.47
CA ARG A 155 -22.46 36.43 -23.95
C ARG A 155 -22.10 37.61 -24.86
N VAL A 156 -20.95 37.54 -25.54
CA VAL A 156 -20.51 38.58 -26.49
C VAL A 156 -21.27 38.50 -27.83
N ALA A 157 -21.81 37.33 -28.16
CA ALA A 157 -22.60 37.11 -29.38
C ALA A 157 -24.08 37.52 -29.27
N LYS A 158 -24.54 37.98 -28.10
CA LYS A 158 -25.89 38.51 -27.86
C LYS A 158 -25.84 40.02 -27.73
#